data_AF-A0A8J2NVH1-F1
#
_entry.id   AF-A0A8J2NVH1-F1
#
_cell.length_a   1.000
_cell.length_b   1.000
_cell.length_c   1.000
_cell.angle_alpha   90.00
_cell.angle_beta   90.00
_cell.angle_gamma   90.00
#
_symmetry.space_group_name_H-M   'P 1'
#
loop_
_entity.id
_entity.type
_entity.pdbx_description
1 polymer ?
#
loop_
_entity_poly.entity_id
_entity_poly.type
_entity_poly.pdbx_seq_one_letter_code
_entity_poly.pdbx_strand_id
1 'polypeptide(L)'
;MSRYVSLLILVSVLGTFSGKAVTGHRLNHINQDYEDWMHSYQPPMPKFRTLGKPKYESTNHWVKAAQSTLKDRLAHKNIEGVAKNTIFFLGDGMSLPTVTASRIFKGQLEGSHFGEEGTLFFETFPHVGVSKTFCSDSQVADSACSATAYLSGTKANIATIGVKPTVSFRDCKNMMNVSHQVESVLAWAQAAGKSTGVITTTRVTHASPAGTYAHIADRDWENDAVVKASGADPEFCDDIAEQLVLHNPGRKINVILGGGRREFMPYNVPDP
;
A
#
# COMPACT_ATOMS: atom_id res chain seq x y z
N MET A 1 4.49 33.71 17.73
CA MET A 1 3.96 32.84 16.66
C MET A 1 4.11 31.38 17.09
N SER A 2 3.03 30.73 17.52
CA SER A 2 3.09 29.34 18.00
C SER A 2 3.31 28.39 16.84
N ARG A 3 4.52 27.81 16.74
CA ARG A 3 4.88 26.79 15.73
C ARG A 3 4.25 25.46 16.14
N TYR A 4 2.98 25.27 15.84
CA TYR A 4 2.34 23.97 16.00
C TYR A 4 2.65 23.09 14.78
N VAL A 5 3.53 22.10 14.99
CA VAL A 5 3.81 20.99 14.06
C VAL A 5 2.49 20.37 13.64
N SER A 6 2.16 20.47 12.35
CA SER A 6 1.02 19.78 11.72
C SER A 6 1.62 18.67 10.88
N LEU A 7 1.23 17.41 11.07
CA LEU A 7 1.95 16.25 10.56
C LEU A 7 1.08 15.42 9.60
N LEU A 8 1.57 15.18 8.39
CA LEU A 8 1.08 14.12 7.49
C LEU A 8 2.01 12.91 7.59
N ILE A 9 1.50 11.76 8.03
CA ILE A 9 2.26 10.49 8.02
C ILE A 9 1.58 9.51 7.07
N LEU A 10 2.31 9.05 6.06
CA LEU A 10 1.97 7.83 5.35
C LEU A 10 2.60 6.64 6.09
N VAL A 11 1.79 5.65 6.50
CA VAL A 11 2.28 4.37 7.06
C VAL A 11 1.93 3.26 6.08
N SER A 12 2.91 2.75 5.34
CA SER A 12 2.74 1.62 4.42
C SER A 12 3.26 0.34 5.04
N VAL A 13 2.42 -0.70 5.11
CA VAL A 13 2.81 -2.03 5.60
C VAL A 13 2.57 -3.06 4.49
N LEU A 14 3.62 -3.82 4.16
CA LEU A 14 3.53 -4.98 3.26
C LEU A 14 2.98 -6.18 4.05
N GLY A 15 1.83 -6.70 3.64
CA GLY A 15 1.34 -7.99 4.14
C GLY A 15 2.06 -9.15 3.46
N THR A 16 3.15 -9.65 4.03
CA THR A 16 3.78 -10.87 3.51
C THR A 16 2.99 -12.11 3.95
N PHE A 17 2.13 -12.62 3.07
CA PHE A 17 1.75 -14.03 3.10
C PHE A 17 2.69 -14.77 2.14
N SER A 18 3.59 -15.57 2.69
CA SER A 18 4.55 -16.38 1.91
C SER A 18 3.83 -17.51 1.16
N GLY A 19 3.31 -17.21 -0.02
CA GLY A 19 3.06 -18.20 -1.07
C GLY A 19 4.26 -18.22 -2.02
N LYS A 20 4.93 -19.37 -2.17
CA LYS A 20 6.04 -19.51 -3.12
C LYS A 20 5.53 -19.23 -4.54
N ALA A 21 6.13 -18.26 -5.23
CA ALA A 21 5.89 -18.01 -6.64
C ALA A 21 6.42 -19.17 -7.49
N VAL A 22 5.61 -19.72 -8.38
CA VAL A 22 6.03 -20.68 -9.41
C VAL A 22 6.37 -19.89 -10.67
N THR A 23 7.60 -20.02 -11.13
CA THR A 23 8.12 -19.41 -12.37
C THR A 23 7.58 -20.11 -13.60
N GLY A 24 7.07 -19.35 -14.57
CA GLY A 24 6.50 -19.87 -15.82
C GLY A 24 7.55 -20.34 -16.84
N HIS A 25 7.32 -21.51 -17.42
CA HIS A 25 7.93 -21.95 -18.67
C HIS A 25 6.89 -21.93 -19.81
N ARG A 26 7.40 -21.72 -21.04
CA ARG A 26 6.69 -21.54 -22.31
C ARG A 26 5.53 -22.50 -22.52
N LEU A 27 4.39 -21.96 -22.95
CA LEU A 27 3.24 -22.67 -23.49
C LEU A 27 3.59 -23.34 -24.81
N ASN A 28 3.75 -24.66 -24.80
CA ASN A 28 3.53 -25.52 -25.96
C ASN A 28 2.90 -26.81 -25.42
N HIS A 29 1.74 -27.16 -25.98
CA HIS A 29 0.86 -28.28 -25.63
C HIS A 29 0.11 -28.14 -24.29
N ILE A 30 -1.21 -27.92 -24.41
CA ILE A 30 -2.17 -28.14 -23.33
C ILE A 30 -2.19 -29.64 -23.09
N ASN A 31 -1.45 -30.08 -22.09
CA ASN A 31 -1.52 -31.45 -21.59
C ASN A 31 -2.55 -31.46 -20.46
N GLN A 32 -3.47 -32.42 -20.53
CA GLN A 32 -4.63 -32.57 -19.63
C GLN A 32 -4.22 -32.81 -18.15
N ASP A 33 -2.92 -33.04 -17.92
CA ASP A 33 -2.30 -33.34 -16.63
C ASP A 33 -2.19 -32.13 -15.66
N TYR A 34 -2.38 -30.88 -16.11
CA TYR A 34 -2.28 -29.70 -15.23
C TYR A 34 -3.52 -29.50 -14.33
N GLU A 35 -4.71 -29.90 -14.78
CA GLU A 35 -5.93 -29.88 -13.96
C GLU A 35 -5.84 -30.92 -12.83
N ASP A 36 -5.26 -32.09 -13.11
CA ASP A 36 -5.13 -33.17 -12.13
C ASP A 36 -4.16 -32.83 -10.98
N TRP A 37 -3.19 -31.93 -11.17
CA TRP A 37 -2.31 -31.50 -10.08
C TRP A 37 -3.01 -30.55 -9.09
N MET A 38 -3.90 -29.66 -9.56
CA MET A 38 -4.68 -28.80 -8.66
C MET A 38 -5.79 -29.57 -7.91
N HIS A 39 -6.25 -30.69 -8.46
CA HIS A 39 -7.27 -31.54 -7.85
C HIS A 39 -6.75 -32.76 -7.08
N SER A 40 -5.46 -33.09 -7.18
CA SER A 40 -4.83 -34.21 -6.43
C SER A 40 -4.29 -33.82 -5.06
N TYR A 41 -4.16 -32.52 -4.75
CA TYR A 41 -3.94 -32.09 -3.37
C TYR A 41 -5.25 -32.25 -2.59
N GLN A 42 -5.51 -33.46 -2.11
CA GLN A 42 -6.38 -33.66 -0.97
C GLN A 42 -5.56 -33.21 0.25
N PRO A 43 -5.75 -31.98 0.80
CA PRO A 43 -5.15 -31.68 2.08
C PRO A 43 -5.57 -32.82 3.02
N PRO A 44 -4.65 -33.38 3.84
CA PRO A 44 -5.08 -34.29 4.88
C PRO A 44 -6.25 -33.60 5.57
N MET A 45 -7.41 -34.30 5.64
CA MET A 45 -8.60 -33.83 6.35
C MET A 45 -8.09 -33.09 7.57
N PRO A 46 -8.34 -31.77 7.71
CA PRO A 46 -7.73 -30.99 8.76
C PRO A 46 -7.94 -31.81 10.02
N LYS A 47 -6.83 -32.28 10.64
CA LYS A 47 -6.91 -33.09 11.86
C LYS A 47 -7.97 -32.38 12.67
N PHE A 48 -9.11 -33.03 12.95
CA PHE A 48 -10.22 -32.39 13.65
C PHE A 48 -9.60 -31.87 14.93
N ARG A 49 -9.19 -30.59 14.89
CA ARG A 49 -8.77 -29.82 16.04
C ARG A 49 -10.04 -29.90 16.82
N THR A 50 -10.06 -30.70 17.89
CA THR A 50 -11.27 -31.03 18.66
C THR A 50 -12.07 -29.75 18.70
N LEU A 51 -13.09 -29.65 17.83
CA LEU A 51 -13.80 -28.41 17.66
C LEU A 51 -14.43 -28.26 19.03
N GLY A 52 -14.00 -27.25 19.77
CA GLY A 52 -14.58 -26.99 21.08
C GLY A 52 -16.09 -26.97 20.92
N LYS A 53 -16.82 -27.29 22.00
CA LYS A 53 -18.27 -27.25 21.97
C LYS A 53 -18.73 -25.98 21.23
N PRO A 54 -19.66 -26.08 20.26
CA PRO A 54 -20.08 -24.93 19.47
C PRO A 54 -20.45 -23.78 20.41
N LYS A 55 -19.97 -22.58 20.09
CA LYS A 55 -20.30 -21.38 20.86
C LYS A 55 -21.80 -21.15 20.75
N TYR A 56 -22.54 -21.41 21.83
CA TYR A 56 -23.98 -21.17 21.85
C TYR A 56 -24.25 -19.72 22.21
N GLU A 57 -24.51 -18.89 21.20
CA GLU A 57 -24.95 -17.52 21.39
C GLU A 57 -26.47 -17.45 21.33
N SER A 58 -27.10 -17.10 22.46
CA SER A 58 -28.55 -16.97 22.53
C SER A 58 -29.07 -15.87 21.59
N THR A 59 -30.34 -15.95 21.17
CA THR A 59 -30.99 -14.85 20.42
C THR A 59 -30.86 -13.51 21.13
N ASN A 60 -30.97 -13.49 22.46
CA ASN A 60 -30.81 -12.28 23.28
C ASN A 60 -29.40 -11.67 23.18
N HIS A 61 -28.37 -12.46 22.92
CA HIS A 61 -27.01 -11.96 22.69
C HIS A 61 -26.98 -11.08 21.43
N TRP A 62 -27.47 -11.61 20.30
CA TRP A 62 -27.50 -10.92 19.02
C TRP A 62 -28.37 -9.66 19.04
N VAL A 63 -29.54 -9.74 19.67
CA VAL A 63 -30.43 -8.57 19.83
C VAL A 63 -29.74 -7.46 20.62
N LYS A 64 -29.06 -7.80 21.74
CA LYS A 64 -28.31 -6.81 22.54
C LYS A 64 -27.16 -6.19 21.75
N ALA A 65 -26.39 -6.99 21.01
CA ALA A 65 -25.28 -6.51 20.18
C ALA A 65 -25.75 -5.54 19.09
N ALA A 66 -26.86 -5.87 18.41
CA ALA A 66 -27.47 -5.00 17.41
C ALA A 66 -27.99 -3.68 18.00
N GLN A 67 -28.67 -3.74 19.15
CA GLN A 67 -29.16 -2.54 19.85
C GLN A 67 -28.02 -1.64 20.33
N SER A 68 -26.91 -2.21 20.81
CA SER A 68 -25.70 -1.44 21.15
C SER A 68 -25.15 -0.72 19.93
N THR A 69 -24.95 -1.46 18.83
CA THR A 69 -24.43 -0.89 17.58
C THR A 69 -25.34 0.24 17.08
N LEU A 70 -26.66 0.06 17.08
CA LEU A 70 -27.61 1.09 16.67
C LEU A 70 -27.51 2.34 17.54
N LYS A 71 -27.44 2.17 18.87
CA LYS A 71 -27.29 3.28 19.82
C LYS A 71 -26.00 4.06 19.55
N ASP A 72 -24.90 3.37 19.33
CA ASP A 72 -23.60 3.98 19.06
C ASP A 72 -23.62 4.78 17.74
N ARG A 73 -24.29 4.25 16.71
CA ARG A 73 -24.45 4.92 15.41
C ARG A 73 -25.36 6.15 15.49
N LEU A 74 -26.45 6.08 16.24
CA LEU A 74 -27.35 7.23 16.46
C LEU A 74 -26.70 8.34 17.30
N ALA A 75 -25.78 7.97 18.20
CA ALA A 75 -25.03 8.93 19.01
C ALA A 75 -23.85 9.57 18.27
N HIS A 76 -23.41 8.99 17.15
CA HIS A 76 -22.26 9.49 16.39
C HIS A 76 -22.55 10.86 15.79
N LYS A 77 -21.63 11.81 15.99
CA LYS A 77 -21.68 13.16 15.41
C LYS A 77 -20.51 13.35 14.46
N ASN A 78 -20.81 13.86 13.27
CA ASN A 78 -19.79 14.20 12.29
C ASN A 78 -18.91 15.35 12.81
N ILE A 79 -17.62 15.29 12.49
CA ILE A 79 -16.68 16.37 12.76
C ILE A 79 -16.71 17.29 11.53
N GLU A 80 -17.20 18.52 11.70
CA GLU A 80 -17.34 19.49 10.61
C GLU A 80 -16.14 20.44 10.47
N GLY A 81 -15.18 20.36 11.40
CA GLY A 81 -13.97 21.21 11.40
C GLY A 81 -12.93 20.79 10.36
N VAL A 82 -12.05 21.71 9.99
CA VAL A 82 -10.91 21.43 9.10
C VAL A 82 -9.85 20.60 9.83
N ALA A 83 -9.44 19.49 9.21
CA ALA A 83 -8.41 18.62 9.76
C ALA A 83 -7.05 19.35 9.86
N LYS A 84 -6.50 19.45 11.07
CA LYS A 84 -5.16 20.00 11.30
C LYS A 84 -4.07 19.04 10.80
N ASN A 85 -4.26 17.74 11.07
CA ASN A 85 -3.37 16.64 10.75
C ASN A 85 -4.11 15.61 9.92
N THR A 86 -3.38 14.92 9.05
CA THR A 86 -3.90 13.80 8.26
C THR A 86 -2.95 12.63 8.47
N ILE A 87 -3.47 11.44 8.76
CA ILE A 87 -2.64 10.24 8.85
C ILE A 87 -3.25 9.23 7.88
N PHE A 88 -2.43 8.72 6.98
CA PHE A 88 -2.85 7.78 5.95
C PHE A 88 -2.18 6.44 6.20
N PHE A 89 -2.97 5.44 6.60
CA PHE A 89 -2.50 4.07 6.71
C PHE A 89 -2.82 3.31 5.44
N LEU A 90 -1.81 2.65 4.87
CA LEU A 90 -1.94 1.82 3.70
C LEU A 90 -1.47 0.40 3.99
N GLY A 91 -2.41 -0.55 3.96
CA GLY A 91 -2.08 -1.97 3.84
C GLY A 91 -1.87 -2.34 2.37
N ASP A 92 -0.61 -2.45 1.95
CA ASP A 92 -0.27 -2.83 0.56
C ASP A 92 -0.71 -4.28 0.31
N GLY A 93 -1.55 -4.50 -0.72
CA GLY A 93 -2.18 -5.79 -1.00
C GLY A 93 -3.27 -6.23 -0.01
N MET A 94 -3.75 -5.35 0.88
CA MET A 94 -4.72 -5.70 1.92
C MET A 94 -6.17 -5.75 1.37
N SER A 95 -6.51 -6.85 0.72
CA SER A 95 -7.88 -7.14 0.24
C SER A 95 -8.88 -7.33 1.39
N LEU A 96 -10.19 -7.27 1.11
CA LEU A 96 -11.24 -7.60 2.11
C LEU A 96 -11.09 -9.03 2.69
N PRO A 97 -10.74 -10.06 1.90
CA PRO A 97 -10.34 -11.36 2.44
C PRO A 97 -9.15 -11.28 3.39
N THR A 98 -8.11 -10.50 3.06
CA THR A 98 -6.93 -10.30 3.94
C THR A 98 -7.33 -9.67 5.27
N VAL A 99 -8.23 -8.68 5.26
CA VAL A 99 -8.78 -8.06 6.48
C VAL A 99 -9.50 -9.10 7.33
N THR A 100 -10.37 -9.92 6.74
CA THR A 100 -11.14 -10.94 7.47
C THR A 100 -10.24 -12.03 8.05
N ALA A 101 -9.27 -12.53 7.27
CA ALA A 101 -8.29 -13.50 7.76
C ALA A 101 -7.45 -12.92 8.91
N SER A 102 -7.03 -11.67 8.80
CA SER A 102 -6.26 -10.98 9.85
C SER A 102 -7.08 -10.77 11.13
N ARG A 103 -8.36 -10.45 11.00
CA ARG A 103 -9.30 -10.32 12.13
C ARG A 103 -9.42 -11.63 12.90
N ILE A 104 -9.65 -12.73 12.19
CA ILE A 104 -9.75 -14.08 12.78
C ILE A 104 -8.44 -14.46 13.48
N PHE A 105 -7.31 -14.28 12.78
CA PHE A 105 -6.00 -14.60 13.31
C PHE A 105 -5.68 -13.80 14.58
N LYS A 106 -5.95 -12.48 14.56
CA LYS A 106 -5.80 -11.62 15.74
C LYS A 106 -6.69 -12.09 16.89
N GLY A 107 -7.97 -12.38 16.63
CA GLY A 107 -8.89 -12.88 17.66
C GLY A 107 -8.39 -14.16 18.32
N GLN A 108 -7.85 -15.10 17.54
CA GLN A 108 -7.25 -16.34 18.06
C GLN A 108 -6.02 -16.09 18.93
N LEU A 109 -5.15 -15.13 18.55
CA LEU A 109 -4.00 -14.72 19.37
C LEU A 109 -4.43 -14.07 20.69
N GLU A 110 -5.57 -13.37 20.70
CA GLU A 110 -6.15 -12.73 21.89
C GLU A 110 -6.96 -13.70 22.77
N GLY A 111 -6.98 -15.00 22.42
CA GLY A 111 -7.62 -16.04 23.23
C GLY A 111 -9.07 -16.34 22.87
N SER A 112 -9.61 -15.75 21.79
CA SER A 112 -10.86 -16.24 21.21
C SER A 112 -10.65 -17.68 20.71
N HIS A 113 -11.62 -18.55 21.00
CA HIS A 113 -11.56 -19.94 20.58
C HIS A 113 -11.62 -20.09 19.05
N PHE A 114 -12.42 -19.26 18.38
CA PHE A 114 -12.65 -19.33 16.93
C PHE A 114 -12.06 -18.12 16.19
N GLY A 115 -12.17 -16.91 16.76
CA GLY A 115 -11.51 -15.68 16.30
C GLY A 115 -12.40 -14.75 15.46
N GLU A 116 -13.53 -15.21 14.96
CA GLU A 116 -14.42 -14.46 14.05
C GLU A 116 -15.04 -13.23 14.71
N GLU A 117 -15.24 -13.26 16.03
CA GLU A 117 -15.69 -12.09 16.80
C GLU A 117 -14.57 -11.09 17.12
N GLY A 118 -13.32 -11.43 16.77
CA GLY A 118 -12.20 -10.50 16.85
C GLY A 118 -12.51 -9.22 16.07
N THR A 119 -11.84 -8.12 16.39
CA THR A 119 -12.03 -6.85 15.67
C THR A 119 -10.68 -6.20 15.45
N LEU A 120 -10.41 -5.77 14.22
CA LEU A 120 -9.24 -4.94 13.92
C LEU A 120 -9.54 -3.49 14.31
N PHE A 121 -8.54 -2.75 14.77
CA PHE A 121 -8.76 -1.41 15.32
C PHE A 121 -9.47 -0.48 14.33
N PHE A 122 -9.08 -0.49 13.06
CA PHE A 122 -9.69 0.36 12.03
C PHE A 122 -11.16 -0.01 11.70
N GLU A 123 -11.65 -1.18 12.12
CA GLU A 123 -13.05 -1.58 11.92
C GLU A 123 -13.99 -0.86 12.90
N THR A 124 -13.43 -0.24 13.94
CA THR A 124 -14.15 0.66 14.84
C THR A 124 -14.40 2.04 14.23
N PHE A 125 -13.80 2.34 13.06
CA PHE A 125 -13.97 3.63 12.43
C PHE A 125 -15.44 3.85 12.01
N PRO A 126 -15.95 5.08 12.12
CA PRO A 126 -17.36 5.37 11.88
C PRO A 126 -17.74 5.31 10.40
N HIS A 127 -16.79 5.47 9.48
CA HIS A 127 -17.02 5.54 8.05
C HIS A 127 -16.24 4.46 7.31
N VAL A 128 -16.90 3.85 6.33
CA VAL A 128 -16.32 2.86 5.42
C VAL A 128 -16.70 3.24 3.99
N GLY A 129 -15.77 3.04 3.06
CA GLY A 129 -15.99 3.23 1.63
C GLY A 129 -15.33 2.12 0.84
N VAL A 130 -15.81 1.91 -0.38
CA VAL A 130 -15.19 0.99 -1.35
C VAL A 130 -14.50 1.78 -2.44
N SER A 131 -13.33 1.32 -2.89
CA SER A 131 -12.50 2.02 -3.88
C SER A 131 -12.34 1.18 -5.15
N LYS A 132 -12.46 1.83 -6.32
CA LYS A 132 -12.24 1.21 -7.64
C LYS A 132 -10.80 1.43 -8.09
N THR A 133 -9.99 0.37 -8.06
CA THR A 133 -8.53 0.47 -8.06
C THR A 133 -7.84 0.44 -9.42
N PHE A 134 -8.52 0.11 -10.52
CA PHE A 134 -7.92 -0.03 -11.87
C PHE A 134 -6.95 1.11 -12.27
N CYS A 135 -5.84 0.81 -12.95
CA CYS A 135 -4.98 1.82 -13.60
C CYS A 135 -5.67 2.35 -14.86
N SER A 136 -5.14 3.43 -15.46
CA SER A 136 -5.68 3.97 -16.72
C SER A 136 -5.60 2.98 -17.89
N ASP A 137 -4.60 2.09 -17.89
CA ASP A 137 -4.30 1.12 -18.94
C ASP A 137 -4.41 -0.35 -18.48
N SER A 138 -4.77 -0.61 -17.22
CA SER A 138 -4.87 -1.96 -16.66
C SER A 138 -6.05 -2.12 -15.69
N GLN A 139 -6.78 -3.23 -15.82
CA GLN A 139 -7.87 -3.57 -14.90
C GLN A 139 -7.36 -3.93 -13.50
N VAL A 140 -6.24 -4.67 -13.43
CA VAL A 140 -5.59 -5.04 -12.18
C VAL A 140 -4.44 -4.08 -11.95
N ALA A 141 -4.59 -3.26 -10.91
CA ALA A 141 -3.60 -2.24 -10.58
C ALA A 141 -2.36 -2.82 -9.90
N ASP A 142 -1.25 -2.14 -10.10
CA ASP A 142 -0.04 -2.33 -9.31
C ASP A 142 0.08 -1.25 -8.22
N SER A 143 1.09 -1.36 -7.36
CA SER A 143 1.33 -0.38 -6.29
C SER A 143 1.65 1.03 -6.82
N ALA A 144 2.27 1.17 -8.00
CA ALA A 144 2.70 2.46 -8.55
C ALA A 144 1.53 3.30 -9.05
N CYS A 145 0.71 2.76 -9.95
CA CYS A 145 -0.42 3.51 -10.51
C CYS A 145 -1.45 3.85 -9.41
N SER A 146 -1.63 2.94 -8.45
CA SER A 146 -2.54 3.13 -7.33
C SER A 146 -2.02 4.21 -6.38
N ALA A 147 -0.71 4.24 -6.10
CA ALA A 147 -0.08 5.31 -5.32
C ALA A 147 -0.34 6.70 -5.89
N THR A 148 -0.16 6.86 -7.20
CA THR A 148 -0.50 8.12 -7.88
C THR A 148 -1.97 8.49 -7.70
N ALA A 149 -2.87 7.51 -7.75
CA ALA A 149 -4.30 7.75 -7.58
C ALA A 149 -4.68 8.21 -6.16
N TYR A 150 -4.27 7.48 -5.10
CA TYR A 150 -4.69 7.82 -3.73
C TYR A 150 -3.84 8.91 -3.06
N LEU A 151 -2.65 9.23 -3.59
CA LEU A 151 -1.79 10.31 -3.06
C LEU A 151 -1.90 11.61 -3.84
N SER A 152 -2.12 11.56 -5.16
CA SER A 152 -2.17 12.75 -6.03
C SER A 152 -3.55 13.00 -6.65
N GLY A 153 -4.52 12.10 -6.42
CA GLY A 153 -5.89 12.24 -6.92
C GLY A 153 -6.06 12.00 -8.43
N THR A 154 -5.04 11.48 -9.11
CA THR A 154 -5.06 11.24 -10.56
C THR A 154 -4.69 9.78 -10.86
N LYS A 155 -5.50 9.08 -11.68
CA LYS A 155 -5.13 7.74 -12.15
C LYS A 155 -3.94 7.82 -13.12
N ALA A 156 -3.04 6.84 -13.03
CA ALA A 156 -1.86 6.73 -13.87
C ALA A 156 -1.82 5.38 -14.60
N ASN A 157 -0.85 5.21 -15.49
CA ASN A 157 -0.58 3.93 -16.14
C ASN A 157 0.13 2.97 -15.18
N ILE A 158 0.01 1.67 -15.43
CA ILE A 158 0.67 0.63 -14.64
C ILE A 158 2.19 0.90 -14.55
N ALA A 159 2.79 0.61 -13.40
CA ALA A 159 4.22 0.79 -13.13
C ALA A 159 4.75 2.24 -13.16
N THR A 160 3.90 3.26 -13.37
CA THR A 160 4.29 4.68 -13.31
C THR A 160 3.89 5.34 -11.98
N ILE A 161 4.71 6.29 -11.50
CA ILE A 161 4.50 6.97 -10.21
C ILE A 161 4.50 8.48 -10.43
N GLY A 162 3.52 9.18 -9.86
CA GLY A 162 3.51 10.64 -9.82
C GLY A 162 3.40 11.32 -11.19
N VAL A 163 3.01 10.60 -12.23
CA VAL A 163 2.88 11.13 -13.60
C VAL A 163 1.49 10.84 -14.18
N LYS A 164 1.08 11.66 -15.14
CA LYS A 164 -0.19 11.51 -15.87
C LYS A 164 -0.14 10.29 -16.79
N PRO A 165 -1.30 9.74 -17.20
CA PRO A 165 -1.39 8.64 -18.18
C PRO A 165 -0.78 8.93 -19.56
N THR A 166 -0.38 10.18 -19.83
CA THR A 166 0.36 10.55 -21.03
C THR A 166 1.81 10.05 -21.01
N VAL A 167 2.36 9.70 -19.84
CA VAL A 167 3.68 9.10 -19.71
C VAL A 167 3.54 7.58 -19.82
N SER A 168 4.18 7.01 -20.83
CA SER A 168 4.21 5.56 -21.01
C SER A 168 5.29 4.92 -20.13
N PHE A 169 5.13 3.61 -19.86
CA PHE A 169 6.15 2.84 -19.14
C PHE A 169 7.53 3.01 -19.78
N ARG A 170 8.54 3.33 -18.95
CA ARG A 170 9.95 3.61 -19.34
C ARG A 170 10.17 4.82 -20.25
N ASP A 171 9.19 5.71 -20.38
CA ASP A 171 9.36 6.96 -21.11
C ASP A 171 10.01 8.04 -20.23
N CYS A 172 11.33 7.94 -20.07
CA CYS A 172 12.10 8.91 -19.28
C CYS A 172 11.91 10.35 -19.78
N LYS A 173 11.90 10.57 -21.10
CA LYS A 173 11.77 11.92 -21.66
C LYS A 173 10.49 12.61 -21.20
N ASN A 174 9.36 11.90 -21.24
CA ASN A 174 8.09 12.47 -20.82
C ASN A 174 7.93 12.54 -19.29
N MET A 175 8.60 11.69 -18.50
CA MET A 175 8.57 11.81 -17.03
C MET A 175 9.26 13.09 -16.54
N MET A 176 10.31 13.52 -17.24
CA MET A 176 11.08 14.74 -16.91
C MET A 176 10.34 16.03 -17.28
N ASN A 177 9.24 15.94 -18.04
CA ASN A 177 8.42 17.10 -18.37
C ASN A 177 7.44 17.38 -17.22
N VAL A 178 7.64 18.49 -16.51
CA VAL A 178 6.81 18.95 -15.39
C VAL A 178 5.32 19.02 -15.73
N SER A 179 4.94 19.30 -16.98
CA SER A 179 3.53 19.32 -17.39
C SER A 179 2.84 17.94 -17.34
N HIS A 180 3.63 16.86 -17.31
CA HIS A 180 3.15 15.48 -17.13
C HIS A 180 3.22 14.98 -15.70
N GLN A 181 3.81 15.73 -14.77
CA GLN A 181 3.90 15.37 -13.35
C GLN A 181 2.60 15.74 -12.62
N VAL A 182 2.30 15.03 -11.53
CA VAL A 182 1.17 15.31 -10.64
C VAL A 182 1.63 15.40 -9.18
N GLU A 183 1.31 16.52 -8.55
CA GLU A 183 1.67 16.80 -7.16
C GLU A 183 0.88 15.93 -6.19
N SER A 184 1.57 15.41 -5.17
CA SER A 184 0.96 14.61 -4.13
C SER A 184 0.34 15.48 -3.03
N VAL A 185 -0.53 14.88 -2.21
CA VAL A 185 -1.03 15.47 -0.97
C VAL A 185 0.10 15.83 0.00
N LEU A 186 1.23 15.14 -0.07
CA LEU A 186 2.42 15.47 0.72
C LEU A 186 3.03 16.79 0.22
N ALA A 187 3.17 16.97 -1.09
CA ALA A 187 3.61 18.24 -1.67
C ALA A 187 2.65 19.38 -1.30
N TRP A 188 1.34 19.16 -1.37
CA TRP A 188 0.34 20.15 -0.96
C TRP A 188 0.42 20.49 0.53
N ALA A 189 0.68 19.50 1.40
CA ALA A 189 0.89 19.74 2.82
C ALA A 189 2.13 20.60 3.08
N GLN A 190 3.25 20.34 2.39
CA GLN A 190 4.45 21.18 2.48
C GLN A 190 4.20 22.60 1.96
N ALA A 191 3.49 22.75 0.84
CA ALA A 191 3.11 24.05 0.30
C ALA A 191 2.23 24.86 1.29
N ALA A 192 1.41 24.16 2.08
CA ALA A 192 0.63 24.74 3.18
C ALA A 192 1.43 24.95 4.49
N GLY A 193 2.75 24.76 4.47
CA GLY A 193 3.62 24.96 5.64
C GLY A 193 3.50 23.88 6.72
N LYS A 194 2.95 22.70 6.40
CA LYS A 194 2.85 21.56 7.31
C LYS A 194 4.11 20.72 7.27
N SER A 195 4.40 20.04 8.38
CA SER A 195 5.39 18.98 8.43
C SER A 195 4.87 17.71 7.78
N THR A 196 5.78 16.96 7.16
CA THR A 196 5.45 15.76 6.39
C THR A 196 6.38 14.61 6.74
N GLY A 197 5.86 13.39 6.71
CA GLY A 197 6.61 12.18 7.01
C GLY A 197 6.12 10.97 6.22
N VAL A 198 7.05 10.07 5.93
CA VAL A 198 6.81 8.78 5.27
C VAL A 198 7.41 7.69 6.14
N ILE A 199 6.59 6.72 6.51
CA ILE A 199 6.94 5.56 7.32
C ILE A 199 6.51 4.32 6.55
N THR A 200 7.39 3.36 6.38
CA THR A 200 7.07 2.13 5.66
C THR A 200 7.87 0.95 6.18
N THR A 201 7.33 -0.26 6.02
CA THR A 201 8.10 -1.50 6.20
C THR A 201 8.88 -1.90 4.95
N THR A 202 8.66 -1.21 3.83
CA THR A 202 9.33 -1.45 2.54
C THR A 202 10.64 -0.67 2.45
N ARG A 203 11.28 -0.69 1.28
CA ARG A 203 12.24 0.37 0.92
C ARG A 203 11.50 1.70 0.82
N VAL A 204 12.11 2.80 1.27
CA VAL A 204 11.50 4.14 1.17
C VAL A 204 11.35 4.62 -0.29
N THR A 205 12.07 3.98 -1.21
CA THR A 205 12.04 4.09 -2.67
C THR A 205 11.02 3.16 -3.34
N HIS A 206 10.37 2.27 -2.60
CA HIS A 206 9.31 1.41 -3.15
C HIS A 206 8.14 2.26 -3.67
N ALA A 207 7.34 1.70 -4.59
CA ALA A 207 6.28 2.43 -5.28
C ALA A 207 5.30 3.21 -4.36
N SER A 208 4.81 2.56 -3.30
CA SER A 208 3.82 3.13 -2.37
C SER A 208 4.33 4.38 -1.63
N PRO A 209 5.51 4.37 -0.95
CA PRO A 209 6.08 5.59 -0.39
C PRO A 209 6.54 6.59 -1.47
N ALA A 210 7.09 6.12 -2.60
CA ALA A 210 7.55 6.97 -3.70
C ALA A 210 6.43 7.82 -4.30
N GLY A 211 5.18 7.34 -4.33
CA GLY A 211 4.03 8.15 -4.78
C GLY A 211 3.77 9.42 -3.98
N THR A 212 4.44 9.61 -2.84
CA THR A 212 4.37 10.87 -2.08
C THR A 212 5.34 11.93 -2.59
N TYR A 213 6.38 11.58 -3.35
CA TYR A 213 7.45 12.51 -3.71
C TYR A 213 8.06 12.35 -5.10
N ALA A 214 7.95 11.18 -5.72
CA ALA A 214 8.64 10.86 -6.97
C ALA A 214 7.72 10.97 -8.19
N HIS A 215 8.34 11.28 -9.33
CA HIS A 215 7.76 11.29 -10.66
C HIS A 215 8.61 10.37 -11.55
N ILE A 216 8.14 9.16 -11.84
CA ILE A 216 8.93 8.11 -12.51
C ILE A 216 8.09 7.35 -13.55
N ALA A 217 8.70 7.03 -14.69
CA ALA A 217 8.07 6.24 -15.75
C ALA A 217 8.21 4.72 -15.56
N ASP A 218 9.07 4.28 -14.64
CA ASP A 218 9.23 2.88 -14.25
C ASP A 218 9.53 2.82 -12.75
N ARG A 219 8.61 2.23 -11.98
CA ARG A 219 8.71 2.06 -10.53
C ARG A 219 9.96 1.32 -10.06
N ASP A 220 10.61 0.57 -10.95
CA ASP A 220 11.83 -0.17 -10.62
C ASP A 220 13.08 0.73 -10.65
N TRP A 221 13.00 1.96 -11.17
CA TRP A 221 14.08 2.96 -11.16
C TRP A 221 14.30 3.53 -9.74
N GLU A 222 14.57 2.65 -8.78
CA GLU A 222 14.84 3.01 -7.39
C GLU A 222 16.24 3.62 -7.19
N ASN A 223 17.18 3.32 -8.09
CA ASN A 223 18.52 3.92 -8.18
C ASN A 223 19.02 4.00 -9.64
N ASP A 224 20.09 4.77 -9.84
CA ASP A 224 20.81 4.98 -11.09
C ASP A 224 21.24 3.68 -11.79
N ALA A 225 21.66 2.66 -11.04
CA ALA A 225 22.08 1.38 -11.59
C ALA A 225 20.93 0.66 -12.30
N VAL A 226 19.70 0.72 -11.76
CA VAL A 226 18.52 0.12 -12.40
C VAL A 226 18.06 0.96 -13.59
N VAL A 227 18.13 2.30 -13.51
CA VAL A 227 17.88 3.19 -14.66
C VAL A 227 18.79 2.78 -15.83
N LYS A 228 20.10 2.70 -15.58
CA LYS A 228 21.09 2.31 -16.59
C LYS A 228 20.85 0.91 -17.14
N ALA A 229 20.55 -0.07 -16.28
CA ALA A 229 20.27 -1.44 -16.68
C ALA A 229 19.01 -1.57 -17.57
N SER A 230 18.06 -0.64 -17.45
CA SER A 230 16.87 -0.59 -18.29
C SER A 230 17.10 0.03 -19.68
N GLY A 231 18.29 0.58 -19.93
CA GLY A 231 18.66 1.26 -21.18
C GLY A 231 18.37 2.76 -21.19
N ALA A 232 17.92 3.33 -20.08
CA ALA A 232 17.78 4.77 -19.89
C ALA A 232 19.10 5.40 -19.43
N ASP A 233 19.23 6.72 -19.62
CA ASP A 233 20.42 7.48 -19.24
C ASP A 233 20.28 8.00 -17.80
N PRO A 234 21.05 7.47 -16.82
CA PRO A 234 20.97 7.92 -15.43
C PRO A 234 21.44 9.37 -15.22
N GLU A 235 22.13 9.99 -16.19
CA GLU A 235 22.47 11.42 -16.11
C GLU A 235 21.30 12.33 -16.50
N PHE A 236 20.28 11.78 -17.15
CA PHE A 236 19.09 12.50 -17.60
C PHE A 236 17.80 12.08 -16.88
N CYS A 237 17.76 10.84 -16.37
CA CYS A 237 16.59 10.22 -15.77
C CYS A 237 16.78 10.04 -14.27
N ASP A 238 16.39 11.05 -13.48
CA ASP A 238 16.54 11.02 -12.03
C ASP A 238 15.81 9.80 -11.43
N ASP A 239 16.52 8.97 -10.69
CA ASP A 239 15.95 7.83 -9.99
C ASP A 239 15.18 8.24 -8.72
N ILE A 240 14.43 7.31 -8.14
CA ILE A 240 13.58 7.59 -6.97
C ILE A 240 14.41 8.01 -5.75
N ALA A 241 15.59 7.42 -5.52
CA ALA A 241 16.46 7.79 -4.41
C ALA A 241 16.99 9.22 -4.58
N GLU A 242 17.40 9.60 -5.78
CA GLU A 242 17.80 10.96 -6.13
C GLU A 242 16.67 11.96 -5.88
N GLN A 243 15.46 11.67 -6.39
CA GLN A 243 14.30 12.53 -6.20
C GLN A 243 13.92 12.68 -4.72
N LEU A 244 14.11 11.64 -3.90
CA LEU A 244 13.88 11.72 -2.45
C LEU A 244 14.83 12.71 -1.77
N VAL A 245 16.10 12.75 -2.17
CA VAL A 245 17.14 13.51 -1.44
C VAL A 245 17.34 14.91 -2.03
N LEU A 246 17.23 15.07 -3.34
CA LEU A 246 17.60 16.31 -4.04
C LEU A 246 16.39 17.18 -4.42
N HIS A 247 15.22 16.58 -4.64
CA HIS A 247 14.04 17.26 -5.21
C HIS A 247 12.95 17.53 -4.19
N ASN A 248 12.07 18.51 -4.48
CA ASN A 248 10.85 18.68 -3.70
C ASN A 248 9.76 17.77 -4.28
N PRO A 249 8.88 17.19 -3.43
CA PRO A 249 8.80 17.41 -1.99
C PRO A 249 9.78 16.55 -1.15
N GLY A 250 10.48 15.59 -1.75
CA GLY A 250 11.35 14.62 -1.06
C GLY A 250 12.31 15.21 -0.02
N ARG A 251 13.17 16.15 -0.46
CA ARG A 251 14.22 16.77 0.36
C ARG A 251 13.71 17.56 1.57
N LYS A 252 12.42 17.88 1.60
CA LYS A 252 11.75 18.63 2.67
C LYS A 252 10.93 17.74 3.61
N ILE A 253 10.91 16.43 3.39
CA ILE A 253 10.26 15.48 4.30
C ILE A 253 10.99 15.51 5.66
N ASN A 254 10.23 15.67 6.74
CA ASN A 254 10.78 15.79 8.09
C ASN A 254 11.12 14.43 8.70
N VAL A 255 10.41 13.37 8.32
CA VAL A 255 10.58 12.01 8.85
C VAL A 255 10.53 11.02 7.70
N ILE A 256 11.60 10.25 7.51
CA ILE A 256 11.67 9.15 6.54
C ILE A 256 12.11 7.92 7.32
N LEU A 257 11.22 6.93 7.45
CA LEU A 257 11.51 5.66 8.15
C LEU A 257 11.14 4.48 7.26
N GLY A 258 12.08 3.57 7.06
CA GLY A 258 11.88 2.33 6.31
C GLY A 258 13.21 1.64 6.00
N GLY A 259 13.18 0.70 5.07
CA GLY A 259 14.37 0.05 4.51
C GLY A 259 14.92 0.78 3.28
N GLY A 260 15.77 0.08 2.51
CA GLY A 260 16.25 0.57 1.21
C GLY A 260 17.62 1.26 1.23
N ARG A 261 18.43 1.05 2.27
CA ARG A 261 19.80 1.63 2.35
C ARG A 261 20.62 1.44 1.09
N ARG A 262 20.55 0.26 0.46
CA ARG A 262 21.27 -0.06 -0.78
C ARG A 262 20.96 0.88 -1.94
N GLU A 263 19.81 1.51 -1.97
CA GLU A 263 19.43 2.45 -3.04
C GLU A 263 20.13 3.81 -2.87
N PHE A 264 20.74 4.08 -1.71
CA PHE A 264 21.44 5.32 -1.37
C PHE A 264 22.96 5.14 -1.20
N MET A 265 23.49 3.96 -1.52
CA MET A 265 24.90 3.62 -1.31
C MET A 265 25.57 3.26 -2.62
N PRO A 266 26.85 3.64 -2.82
CA PRO A 266 27.63 3.14 -3.95
C PRO A 266 27.75 1.60 -3.90
N TYR A 267 27.78 0.97 -5.06
CA TYR A 267 27.82 -0.49 -5.23
C TYR A 267 28.93 -1.20 -4.42
N ASN A 268 30.06 -0.53 -4.20
CA ASN A 268 31.24 -1.09 -3.54
C ASN A 268 31.31 -0.83 -2.02
N VAL A 269 30.25 -0.29 -1.42
CA VAL A 269 30.19 -0.02 0.03
C VAL A 269 29.33 -1.08 0.72
N PRO A 270 29.88 -1.88 1.66
CA PRO A 270 29.10 -2.82 2.46
C PRO A 270 28.04 -2.10 3.29
N ASP A 271 26.91 -2.76 3.52
CA ASP A 271 25.89 -2.27 4.45
C ASP A 271 26.48 -2.16 5.87
N PRO A 272 26.37 -0.99 6.55
CA PRO A 272 26.97 -0.74 7.86
C PRO A 272 26.45 -1.60 9.02
#